data_AF-A0A1G1WFS6-F1
#
_entry.id   AF-A0A1G1WFS6-F1
#
_cell.length_a   1.000
_cell.length_b   1.000
_cell.length_c   1.000
_cell.angle_alpha   90.00
_cell.angle_beta   90.00
_cell.angle_gamma   90.00
#
_symmetry.space_group_name_H-M   'P 1'
#
loop_
_entity.id
_entity.type
_entity.pdbx_description
1 polymer ?
#
loop_
_entity_poly.entity_id
_entity_poly.type
_entity_poly.pdbx_seq_one_letter_code
_entity_poly.pdbx_strand_id
1 'polypeptide(L)'
;MTHVLKFRYLIAVLIALILFFLSTSSLAEGSITLRVFNQEIRPMENHPARLQALVCNVSDKPSDVSVATNWKLSGTTNYRVNTFSAPRPIRNSLGTIVGNSFSTWSPLTKRVSFNRGADTPTTRARHDGQNIIAWNSLSRSVLGVTYIWYNTDTNYVVEVDTLLNSRQPWSWTDPTIASVDQQCSTTNAYDAQNILTHELGHWVGLDDLYTANEEDLTMYGYGAKQELKKDTLESGDALGVGTIYP
;
A
#
# COMPACT_ATOMS: atom_id res chain seq x y z
N MET A 1 -25.87 51.27 -49.16
CA MET A 1 -26.21 49.82 -49.11
C MET A 1 -25.18 48.95 -48.36
N THR A 2 -24.03 49.50 -47.96
CA THR A 2 -22.91 48.78 -47.29
C THR A 2 -22.98 48.76 -45.76
N HIS A 3 -23.73 49.68 -45.13
CA HIS A 3 -23.85 49.77 -43.67
C HIS A 3 -24.80 48.71 -43.06
N VAL A 4 -25.82 48.27 -43.81
CA VAL A 4 -26.81 47.29 -43.34
C VAL A 4 -26.25 45.87 -43.30
N LEU A 5 -25.31 45.52 -44.19
CA LEU A 5 -24.65 44.22 -44.20
C LEU A 5 -23.71 44.02 -42.99
N LYS A 6 -22.99 45.07 -42.57
CA LYS A 6 -22.07 44.99 -41.41
C LYS A 6 -22.81 44.78 -40.09
N PHE A 7 -24.02 45.34 -39.95
CA PHE A 7 -24.84 45.19 -38.74
C PHE A 7 -25.42 43.77 -38.59
N ARG A 8 -25.83 43.15 -39.70
CA ARG A 8 -26.31 41.75 -39.71
C ARG A 8 -25.21 40.74 -39.38
N TYR A 9 -23.98 40.99 -39.82
CA TYR A 9 -22.83 40.17 -39.46
C TYR A 9 -22.46 40.28 -37.98
N LEU A 10 -22.52 41.48 -37.39
CA LEU A 10 -22.26 41.67 -35.96
C LEU A 10 -23.29 40.94 -35.08
N ILE A 11 -24.57 40.98 -35.45
CA ILE A 11 -25.63 40.29 -34.71
C ILE A 11 -25.49 38.77 -34.82
N ALA A 12 -25.15 38.25 -36.00
CA ALA A 12 -24.92 36.81 -36.18
C ALA A 12 -23.73 36.29 -35.37
N VAL A 13 -22.64 37.06 -35.28
CA VAL A 13 -21.46 36.73 -34.47
C VAL A 13 -21.79 36.80 -32.96
N LEU A 14 -22.57 37.80 -32.53
CA LEU A 14 -22.98 37.92 -31.13
C LEU A 14 -23.89 36.77 -30.69
N ILE A 15 -24.84 36.35 -31.54
CA ILE A 15 -25.75 35.22 -31.26
C ILE A 15 -24.98 33.89 -31.25
N ALA A 16 -24.00 33.70 -32.15
CA ALA A 16 -23.14 32.52 -32.15
C ALA A 16 -22.24 32.44 -30.90
N LEU A 17 -21.72 33.58 -30.42
CA LEU A 17 -20.98 33.66 -29.16
C LEU A 17 -21.87 33.35 -27.94
N ILE A 18 -23.09 33.89 -27.90
CA ILE A 18 -24.04 33.62 -26.81
C ILE A 18 -24.45 32.13 -26.79
N LEU A 19 -24.63 31.50 -27.95
CA LEU A 19 -24.91 30.06 -28.06
C LEU A 19 -23.70 29.19 -27.70
N PHE A 20 -22.46 29.63 -27.99
CA PHE A 20 -21.24 28.94 -27.55
C PHE A 20 -21.05 29.00 -26.03
N PHE A 21 -21.42 30.13 -25.40
CA PHE A 21 -21.44 30.28 -23.94
C PHE A 21 -22.59 29.52 -23.26
N LEU A 22 -23.66 29.15 -23.98
CA LEU A 22 -24.75 28.32 -23.46
C LEU A 22 -24.51 26.81 -23.63
N SER A 23 -23.53 26.40 -24.43
CA SER A 23 -23.08 24.99 -24.54
C SER A 23 -22.03 24.59 -23.51
N THR A 24 -21.51 25.52 -22.71
CA THR A 24 -20.79 25.19 -21.47
C THR A 24 -21.79 25.18 -20.32
N SER A 25 -22.83 24.36 -20.40
CA SER A 25 -23.50 23.92 -19.18
C SER A 25 -22.43 23.22 -18.37
N SER A 26 -22.05 23.83 -17.25
CA SER A 26 -21.23 23.20 -16.25
C SER A 26 -21.89 21.86 -15.91
N LEU A 27 -21.33 20.77 -16.43
CA LEU A 27 -21.22 19.59 -15.60
C LEU A 27 -20.49 20.13 -14.38
N ALA A 28 -21.21 20.26 -13.27
CA ALA A 28 -20.57 20.36 -11.99
C ALA A 28 -19.69 19.12 -11.91
N GLU A 29 -18.42 19.26 -12.26
CA GLU A 29 -17.38 18.31 -11.89
C GLU A 29 -17.48 18.26 -10.37
N GLY A 30 -18.14 17.21 -9.86
CA GLY A 30 -18.09 16.89 -8.45
C GLY A 30 -16.62 16.82 -8.10
N SER A 31 -16.14 17.79 -7.32
CA SER A 31 -14.76 17.84 -6.89
C SER A 31 -14.48 16.57 -6.11
N ILE A 32 -13.59 15.72 -6.63
CA ILE A 32 -13.14 14.53 -5.91
C ILE A 32 -12.30 15.01 -4.72
N THR A 33 -12.75 14.70 -3.50
CA THR A 33 -11.95 14.96 -2.31
C THR A 33 -10.95 13.82 -2.12
N LEU A 34 -9.66 14.11 -2.33
CA LEU A 34 -8.57 13.17 -2.11
C LEU A 34 -7.92 13.41 -0.75
N ARG A 35 -7.69 12.34 0.02
CA ARG A 35 -6.88 12.35 1.23
C ARG A 35 -5.65 11.48 1.05
N VAL A 36 -4.51 11.95 1.56
CA VAL A 36 -3.27 11.18 1.67
C VAL A 36 -3.15 10.64 3.09
N PHE A 37 -2.79 9.37 3.22
CA PHE A 37 -2.52 8.75 4.50
C PHE A 37 -1.21 7.97 4.43
N ASN A 38 -0.39 8.06 5.48
CA ASN A 38 0.93 7.44 5.52
C ASN A 38 0.97 6.52 6.75
N GLN A 39 1.22 5.23 6.56
CA GLN A 39 1.46 4.31 7.68
C GLN A 39 2.87 3.79 7.69
N GLU A 40 3.46 3.68 8.88
CA GLU A 40 4.86 3.32 9.06
C GLU A 40 5.01 2.11 9.99
N ILE A 41 5.56 1.00 9.49
CA ILE A 41 6.06 -0.06 10.37
C ILE A 41 7.43 0.30 10.95
N ARG A 42 7.61 0.05 12.26
CA ARG A 42 8.81 0.43 13.01
C ARG A 42 9.65 -0.77 13.44
N PRO A 43 10.96 -0.61 13.67
CA PRO A 43 11.76 -1.63 14.35
C PRO A 43 11.23 -1.95 15.75
N MET A 44 11.04 -3.23 16.07
CA MET A 44 10.63 -3.71 17.40
C MET A 44 11.56 -3.22 18.54
N GLU A 45 12.85 -3.02 18.26
CA GLU A 45 13.82 -2.46 19.22
C GLU A 45 13.47 -1.03 19.69
N ASN A 46 12.59 -0.33 18.97
CA ASN A 46 12.10 0.99 19.35
C ASN A 46 10.77 0.95 20.12
N HIS A 47 10.25 -0.23 20.47
CA HIS A 47 8.98 -0.36 21.20
C HIS A 47 9.14 0.03 22.68
N PRO A 48 8.29 0.93 23.22
CA PRO A 48 8.47 1.50 24.57
C PRO A 48 8.36 0.48 25.72
N ALA A 49 7.70 -0.67 25.49
CA ALA A 49 7.44 -1.68 26.51
C ALA A 49 8.41 -2.89 26.51
N ARG A 50 9.49 -2.94 25.70
CA ARG A 50 10.35 -4.15 25.61
C ARG A 50 11.82 -3.92 25.97
N LEU A 51 12.20 -4.42 27.15
CA LEU A 51 13.59 -4.59 27.62
C LEU A 51 14.19 -5.97 27.29
N GLN A 52 13.44 -6.90 26.69
CA GLN A 52 13.92 -8.24 26.27
C GLN A 52 13.20 -8.72 25.01
N ALA A 53 13.36 -8.01 23.90
CA ALA A 53 12.76 -8.47 22.66
C ALA A 53 13.46 -9.76 22.20
N LEU A 54 12.79 -10.92 22.26
CA LEU A 54 13.19 -12.10 21.48
C LEU A 54 13.41 -11.65 20.05
N VAL A 55 14.59 -11.97 19.48
CA VAL A 55 14.94 -11.58 18.11
C VAL A 55 13.88 -12.12 17.15
N CYS A 56 13.43 -13.36 17.37
CA CYS A 56 12.19 -13.88 16.82
C CYS A 56 11.56 -14.90 17.80
N ASN A 57 10.23 -14.86 17.95
CA ASN A 57 9.44 -15.82 18.73
C ASN A 57 8.58 -16.67 17.78
N VAL A 58 8.78 -17.98 17.79
CA VAL A 58 8.13 -18.97 16.91
C VAL A 58 6.80 -19.50 17.45
N SER A 59 6.32 -18.98 18.60
CA SER A 59 4.99 -19.29 19.09
C SER A 59 4.06 -18.13 18.75
N ASP A 60 3.00 -18.44 18.01
CA ASP A 60 1.91 -17.51 17.76
C ASP A 60 0.86 -17.58 18.85
N LYS A 61 0.41 -16.40 19.25
CA LYS A 61 -0.74 -16.17 20.11
C LYS A 61 -1.85 -15.62 19.21
N PRO A 62 -2.79 -16.48 18.77
CA PRO A 62 -3.85 -16.02 17.91
C PRO A 62 -4.66 -14.92 18.59
N SER A 63 -5.08 -13.94 17.81
CA SER A 63 -5.85 -12.79 18.24
C SER A 63 -6.85 -12.42 17.15
N ASP A 64 -8.11 -12.28 17.49
CA ASP A 64 -9.16 -11.88 16.54
C ASP A 64 -9.26 -10.35 16.37
N VAL A 65 -8.34 -9.59 16.98
CA VAL A 65 -8.34 -8.12 16.93
C VAL A 65 -7.96 -7.65 15.54
N SER A 66 -8.72 -6.68 15.02
CA SER A 66 -8.39 -5.96 13.80
C SER A 66 -8.93 -4.54 13.85
N VAL A 67 -8.29 -3.64 13.12
CA VAL A 67 -8.77 -2.28 12.92
C VAL A 67 -8.85 -2.04 11.42
N ALA A 68 -10.06 -1.77 10.93
CA ALA A 68 -10.28 -1.38 9.55
C ALA A 68 -10.15 0.14 9.40
N THR A 69 -9.57 0.55 8.30
CA THR A 69 -9.49 1.95 7.88
C THR A 69 -10.76 2.33 7.10
N ASN A 70 -10.77 3.54 6.56
CA ASN A 70 -11.90 4.03 5.77
C ASN A 70 -11.70 3.85 4.27
N TRP A 71 -10.65 3.19 3.77
CA TRP A 71 -10.47 2.98 2.33
C TRP A 71 -10.46 1.50 1.96
N LYS A 72 -10.72 1.24 0.68
CA LYS A 72 -10.65 -0.11 0.09
C LYS A 72 -10.25 -0.06 -1.37
N LEU A 73 -9.63 -1.13 -1.83
CA LEU A 73 -9.38 -1.36 -3.25
C LEU A 73 -10.65 -1.89 -3.94
N SER A 74 -10.67 -1.82 -5.26
CA SER A 74 -11.70 -2.48 -6.07
C SER A 74 -11.19 -2.82 -7.46
N GLY A 75 -11.74 -3.88 -8.06
CA GLY A 75 -11.41 -4.27 -9.43
C GLY A 75 -9.94 -4.66 -9.58
N THR A 76 -9.31 -4.18 -10.65
CA THR A 76 -7.90 -4.47 -10.94
C THR A 76 -6.99 -3.40 -10.34
N THR A 77 -6.13 -3.81 -9.40
CA THR A 77 -5.06 -2.97 -8.87
C THR A 77 -3.75 -3.32 -9.59
N ASN A 78 -3.38 -2.49 -10.56
CA ASN A 78 -2.10 -2.64 -11.24
C ASN A 78 -1.00 -2.02 -10.39
N TYR A 79 0.12 -2.71 -10.19
CA TYR A 79 1.27 -2.20 -9.46
C TYR A 79 2.56 -2.40 -10.24
N ARG A 80 3.57 -1.60 -9.92
CA ARG A 80 4.90 -1.65 -10.54
C ARG A 80 5.95 -1.79 -9.44
N VAL A 81 7.04 -2.48 -9.75
CA VAL A 81 8.14 -2.67 -8.80
C VAL A 81 9.39 -1.99 -9.32
N ASN A 82 10.10 -1.28 -8.45
CA ASN A 82 11.46 -0.84 -8.76
C ASN A 82 12.47 -1.88 -8.28
N THR A 83 12.77 -2.84 -9.15
CA THR A 83 13.69 -3.94 -8.86
C THR A 83 15.12 -3.47 -8.60
N PHE A 84 15.56 -2.38 -9.23
CA PHE A 84 16.90 -1.83 -9.04
C PHE A 84 17.10 -1.18 -7.67
N SER A 85 16.05 -0.61 -7.11
CA SER A 85 16.09 0.04 -5.79
C SER A 85 16.28 -0.96 -4.64
N ALA A 86 15.86 -2.22 -4.84
CA ALA A 86 15.94 -3.24 -3.81
C ALA A 86 17.41 -3.59 -3.46
N PRO A 87 17.72 -3.80 -2.17
CA PRO A 87 19.00 -4.28 -1.69
C PRO A 87 19.44 -5.59 -2.37
N ARG A 88 20.75 -5.72 -2.61
CA ARG A 88 21.35 -6.86 -3.32
C ARG A 88 20.92 -8.24 -2.77
N PRO A 89 20.81 -8.48 -1.44
CA PRO A 89 20.44 -9.81 -0.92
C PRO A 89 19.07 -10.31 -1.38
N ILE A 90 18.10 -9.42 -1.61
CA ILE A 90 16.72 -9.79 -1.96
C ILE A 90 16.38 -9.52 -3.42
N ARG A 91 17.23 -8.79 -4.16
CA ARG A 91 16.93 -8.29 -5.51
C ARG A 91 16.53 -9.39 -6.49
N ASN A 92 17.25 -10.52 -6.48
CA ASN A 92 16.99 -11.63 -7.40
C ASN A 92 15.67 -12.35 -7.09
N SER A 93 15.25 -12.35 -5.82
CA SER A 93 14.01 -12.98 -5.36
C SER A 93 12.84 -12.01 -5.29
N LEU A 94 13.04 -10.73 -5.64
CA LEU A 94 12.05 -9.67 -5.39
C LEU A 94 10.71 -9.94 -6.07
N GLY A 95 10.73 -10.50 -7.29
CA GLY A 95 9.49 -10.90 -7.97
C GLY A 95 8.67 -11.90 -7.16
N THR A 96 9.33 -12.90 -6.57
CA THR A 96 8.71 -13.93 -5.72
C THR A 96 8.25 -13.34 -4.39
N ILE A 97 9.08 -12.52 -3.74
CA ILE A 97 8.75 -11.84 -2.47
C ILE A 97 7.45 -11.03 -2.62
N VAL A 98 7.38 -10.19 -3.66
CA VAL A 98 6.20 -9.37 -3.94
C VAL A 98 5.00 -10.24 -4.30
N GLY A 99 5.19 -11.28 -5.12
CA GLY A 99 4.14 -12.22 -5.49
C GLY A 99 3.54 -12.95 -4.30
N ASN A 100 4.39 -13.44 -3.39
CA ASN A 100 3.96 -14.08 -2.15
C ASN A 100 3.23 -13.10 -1.23
N SER A 101 3.74 -11.88 -1.08
CA SER A 101 3.12 -10.87 -0.23
C SER A 101 1.72 -10.47 -0.72
N PHE A 102 1.46 -10.46 -2.04
CA PHE A 102 0.10 -10.27 -2.56
C PHE A 102 -0.77 -11.53 -2.44
N SER A 103 -0.18 -12.72 -2.52
CA SER A 103 -0.93 -13.97 -2.48
C SER A 103 -1.51 -14.29 -1.11
N THR A 104 -0.97 -13.72 -0.02
CA THR A 104 -1.57 -13.78 1.32
C THR A 104 -2.93 -13.08 1.37
N TRP A 105 -3.04 -11.90 0.77
CA TRP A 105 -4.26 -11.08 0.80
C TRP A 105 -5.27 -11.42 -0.31
N SER A 106 -4.82 -11.95 -1.44
CA SER A 106 -5.66 -12.21 -2.62
C SER A 106 -6.90 -13.07 -2.33
N PRO A 107 -6.81 -14.20 -1.58
CA PRO A 107 -7.98 -15.04 -1.29
C PRO A 107 -9.07 -14.34 -0.46
N LEU A 108 -8.68 -13.37 0.36
CA LEU A 108 -9.57 -12.70 1.31
C LEU A 108 -10.28 -11.49 0.71
N THR A 109 -9.61 -10.77 -0.20
CA THR A 109 -10.18 -9.58 -0.84
C THR A 109 -11.25 -9.90 -1.91
N LYS A 110 -11.22 -11.11 -2.49
CA LYS A 110 -12.17 -11.74 -3.45
C LYS A 110 -12.52 -10.98 -4.74
N ARG A 111 -12.53 -9.65 -4.73
CA ARG A 111 -12.95 -8.73 -5.80
C ARG A 111 -11.83 -7.80 -6.25
N VAL A 112 -10.64 -7.97 -5.68
CA VAL A 112 -9.43 -7.24 -6.04
C VAL A 112 -8.49 -8.18 -6.77
N SER A 113 -8.08 -7.81 -7.98
CA SER A 113 -7.05 -8.50 -8.75
C SER A 113 -5.77 -7.70 -8.70
N PHE A 114 -4.71 -8.24 -8.10
CA PHE A 114 -3.39 -7.61 -8.08
C PHE A 114 -2.59 -7.99 -9.31
N ASN A 115 -2.28 -7.02 -10.16
CA ASN A 115 -1.62 -7.26 -11.44
C ASN A 115 -0.26 -6.56 -11.49
N ARG A 116 0.81 -7.34 -11.59
CA ARG A 116 2.17 -6.81 -11.77
C ARG A 116 2.33 -6.26 -13.20
N GLY A 117 2.53 -4.96 -13.31
CA GLY A 117 2.92 -4.29 -14.55
C GLY A 117 4.42 -4.38 -14.82
N ALA A 118 4.87 -3.66 -15.84
CA ALA A 118 6.29 -3.49 -16.11
C ALA A 118 7.00 -2.76 -14.95
N ASP A 119 8.27 -3.07 -14.73
CA ASP A 119 9.10 -2.41 -13.72
C ASP A 119 9.11 -0.88 -13.92
N THR A 120 9.37 -0.16 -12.83
CA THR A 120 9.44 1.31 -12.82
C THR A 120 10.76 1.79 -12.22
N PRO A 121 11.35 2.90 -12.70
CA PRO A 121 12.50 3.53 -12.05
C PRO A 121 12.10 4.42 -10.85
N THR A 122 10.80 4.61 -10.59
CA THR A 122 10.31 5.47 -9.50
C THR A 122 10.77 4.93 -8.14
N THR A 123 11.24 5.81 -7.27
CA THR A 123 11.73 5.49 -5.92
C THR A 123 11.07 6.34 -4.83
N ARG A 124 10.10 7.18 -5.19
CA ARG A 124 9.48 8.14 -4.28
C ARG A 124 7.98 8.05 -4.44
N ALA A 125 7.28 8.09 -3.31
CA ALA A 125 5.84 8.13 -3.28
C ALA A 125 5.34 9.49 -3.77
N ARG A 126 4.45 9.49 -4.76
CA ARG A 126 3.85 10.67 -5.38
C ARG A 126 2.53 10.24 -6.01
N HIS A 127 1.52 11.10 -5.94
CA HIS A 127 0.30 10.92 -6.73
C HIS A 127 0.60 11.18 -8.22
N ASP A 128 1.13 10.16 -8.91
CA ASP A 128 1.58 10.19 -10.30
C ASP A 128 0.84 9.19 -11.21
N GLY A 129 -0.20 8.55 -10.68
CA GLY A 129 -1.05 7.59 -11.38
C GLY A 129 -0.45 6.18 -11.41
N GLN A 130 0.53 5.88 -10.57
CA GLN A 130 1.15 4.56 -10.48
C GLN A 130 1.08 4.05 -9.05
N ASN A 131 0.71 2.79 -8.89
CA ASN A 131 0.96 2.12 -7.62
C ASN A 131 2.36 1.50 -7.66
N ILE A 132 3.25 1.88 -6.74
CA ILE A 132 4.63 1.37 -6.75
C ILE A 132 5.01 0.61 -5.48
N ILE A 133 5.91 -0.35 -5.62
CA ILE A 133 6.71 -0.90 -4.53
C ILE A 133 8.18 -0.62 -4.82
N ALA A 134 8.84 0.12 -3.95
CA ALA A 134 10.23 0.52 -4.13
C ALA A 134 10.98 0.58 -2.80
N TRP A 135 12.32 0.64 -2.87
CA TRP A 135 13.18 0.91 -1.74
C TRP A 135 13.73 2.33 -1.82
N ASN A 136 13.70 3.04 -0.70
CA ASN A 136 14.32 4.35 -0.59
C ASN A 136 14.85 4.60 0.82
N SER A 137 15.70 5.60 0.95
CA SER A 137 16.30 6.00 2.21
C SER A 137 15.26 6.69 3.10
N LEU A 138 14.83 6.01 4.17
CA LEU A 138 13.90 6.54 5.17
C LEU A 138 14.62 6.78 6.52
N SER A 139 13.89 7.24 7.54
CA SER A 139 14.42 7.27 8.92
C SER A 139 14.83 5.86 9.37
N ARG A 140 15.90 5.73 10.17
CA ARG A 140 16.31 4.42 10.72
C ARG A 140 15.28 3.82 11.70
N SER A 141 14.34 4.63 12.17
CA SER A 141 13.22 4.19 13.01
C SER A 141 12.00 3.71 12.23
N VAL A 142 12.13 3.54 10.90
CA VAL A 142 11.08 3.12 9.98
C VAL A 142 11.61 1.98 9.11
N LEU A 143 10.79 0.96 8.91
CA LEU A 143 11.08 -0.21 8.06
C LEU A 143 10.41 -0.07 6.69
N GLY A 144 9.19 0.43 6.67
CA GLY A 144 8.39 0.67 5.48
C GLY A 144 7.41 1.82 5.70
N VAL A 145 6.94 2.40 4.60
CA VAL A 145 5.82 3.35 4.61
C VAL A 145 4.93 3.09 3.42
N THR A 146 3.62 3.03 3.65
CA THR A 146 2.61 3.01 2.58
C THR A 146 1.84 4.33 2.55
N TYR A 147 1.78 4.93 1.37
CA TYR A 147 1.09 6.16 1.06
C TYR A 147 -0.19 5.82 0.29
N ILE A 148 -1.35 6.18 0.83
CA ILE A 148 -2.66 5.90 0.24
C ILE A 148 -3.30 7.22 -0.19
N TRP A 149 -3.66 7.34 -1.46
CA TRP A 149 -4.56 8.36 -1.97
C TRP A 149 -5.92 7.72 -2.25
N TYR A 150 -6.96 8.23 -1.61
CA TYR A 150 -8.31 7.70 -1.79
C TYR A 150 -9.35 8.80 -1.89
N ASN A 151 -10.44 8.50 -2.59
CA ASN A 151 -11.61 9.36 -2.68
C ASN A 151 -12.43 9.23 -1.39
N THR A 152 -12.60 10.30 -0.62
CA THR A 152 -13.28 10.25 0.69
C THR A 152 -14.80 10.11 0.60
N ASP A 153 -15.40 10.35 -0.57
CA ASP A 153 -16.84 10.21 -0.77
C ASP A 153 -17.22 8.75 -1.07
N THR A 154 -16.32 8.02 -1.74
CA THR A 154 -16.55 6.63 -2.16
C THR A 154 -15.72 5.61 -1.39
N ASN A 155 -14.72 6.08 -0.64
CA ASN A 155 -13.72 5.28 0.07
C ASN A 155 -12.86 4.40 -0.83
N TYR A 156 -12.87 4.60 -2.16
CA TYR A 156 -12.01 3.84 -3.05
C TYR A 156 -10.62 4.46 -3.14
N VAL A 157 -9.62 3.59 -3.02
CA VAL A 157 -8.22 3.92 -3.30
C VAL A 157 -8.09 4.32 -4.77
N VAL A 158 -7.44 5.45 -4.99
CA VAL A 158 -7.09 6.01 -6.31
C VAL A 158 -5.66 5.64 -6.66
N GLU A 159 -4.76 5.70 -5.67
CA GLU A 159 -3.34 5.39 -5.85
C GLU A 159 -2.73 4.93 -4.52
N VAL A 160 -1.74 4.06 -4.58
CA VAL A 160 -1.01 3.54 -3.43
C VAL A 160 0.46 3.27 -3.73
N ASP A 161 1.34 3.86 -2.93
CA ASP A 161 2.79 3.69 -3.04
C ASP A 161 3.38 3.13 -1.74
N THR A 162 4.18 2.07 -1.85
CA THR A 162 4.94 1.51 -0.73
C THR A 162 6.43 1.74 -0.91
N LEU A 163 7.06 2.36 0.09
CA LEU A 163 8.50 2.54 0.19
C LEU A 163 9.07 1.75 1.36
N LEU A 164 9.96 0.80 1.06
CA LEU A 164 10.72 0.07 2.07
C LEU A 164 12.09 0.73 2.30
N ASN A 165 12.59 0.67 3.54
CA ASN A 165 13.76 1.46 3.92
C ASN A 165 15.08 0.82 3.44
N SER A 166 15.74 1.43 2.47
CA SER A 166 17.03 0.96 1.93
C SER A 166 18.19 1.03 2.92
N ARG A 167 18.03 1.68 4.08
CA ARG A 167 19.04 1.77 5.15
C ARG A 167 18.97 0.65 6.18
N GLN A 168 17.99 -0.24 6.08
CA GLN A 168 17.83 -1.41 6.95
C GLN A 168 18.53 -2.64 6.35
N PRO A 169 18.96 -3.60 7.18
CA PRO A 169 19.42 -4.90 6.70
C PRO A 169 18.21 -5.74 6.25
N TRP A 170 18.25 -6.26 5.02
CA TRP A 170 17.18 -7.07 4.45
C TRP A 170 17.66 -8.46 4.07
N SER A 171 16.82 -9.45 4.34
CA SER A 171 16.94 -10.83 3.89
C SER A 171 15.58 -11.31 3.38
N TRP A 172 15.56 -12.52 2.86
CA TRP A 172 14.32 -13.23 2.59
C TRP A 172 14.57 -14.71 2.82
N THR A 173 13.65 -15.37 3.52
CA THR A 173 13.65 -16.81 3.71
C THR A 173 12.57 -17.41 2.83
N ASP A 174 12.94 -18.32 1.94
CA ASP A 174 11.97 -18.96 1.04
C ASP A 174 10.98 -19.84 1.83
N PRO A 175 9.67 -19.52 1.82
CA PRO A 175 8.67 -20.23 2.61
C PRO A 175 8.43 -21.68 2.12
N THR A 176 8.97 -22.06 0.95
CA THR A 176 8.91 -23.45 0.46
C THR A 176 9.93 -24.37 1.13
N ILE A 177 10.94 -23.82 1.81
CA ILE A 177 12.00 -24.57 2.48
C ILE A 177 12.08 -24.29 3.99
N ALA A 178 11.31 -23.33 4.50
CA ALA A 178 11.26 -22.98 5.91
C ALA A 178 9.80 -22.88 6.38
N SER A 179 9.53 -23.37 7.59
CA SER A 179 8.24 -23.19 8.24
C SER A 179 8.22 -21.82 8.92
N VAL A 180 7.74 -20.80 8.22
CA VAL A 180 7.80 -19.39 8.65
C VAL A 180 7.15 -19.12 10.01
N ASP A 181 6.13 -19.90 10.38
CA ASP A 181 5.45 -19.79 11.69
C ASP A 181 6.14 -20.60 12.79
N GLN A 182 7.15 -21.40 12.46
CA GLN A 182 7.82 -22.32 13.39
C GLN A 182 9.34 -22.12 13.46
N GLN A 183 9.87 -21.18 12.68
CA GLN A 183 11.31 -20.97 12.52
C GLN A 183 11.64 -19.48 12.45
N CYS A 184 12.82 -19.15 12.95
CA CYS A 184 13.41 -17.83 12.77
C CYS A 184 14.44 -17.88 11.65
N SER A 185 14.61 -16.76 10.93
CA SER A 185 15.73 -16.64 9.99
C SER A 185 17.06 -16.72 10.75
N THR A 186 18.06 -17.34 10.14
CA THR A 186 19.43 -17.32 10.66
C THR A 186 20.16 -16.00 10.34
N THR A 187 19.58 -15.15 9.49
CA THR A 187 20.17 -13.87 9.07
C THR A 187 19.69 -12.73 9.96
N ASN A 188 20.60 -11.97 10.58
CA ASN A 188 20.26 -10.80 11.40
C ASN A 188 19.81 -9.59 10.56
N ALA A 189 18.67 -9.75 9.89
CA ALA A 189 18.05 -8.80 8.98
C ALA A 189 16.52 -8.91 9.07
N TYR A 190 15.80 -7.92 8.55
CA TYR A 190 14.36 -8.00 8.40
C TYR A 190 14.01 -8.87 7.21
N ASP A 191 13.00 -9.72 7.37
CA ASP A 191 12.45 -10.46 6.24
C ASP A 191 11.62 -9.52 5.35
N ALA A 192 11.96 -9.46 4.07
CA ALA A 192 11.31 -8.57 3.12
C ALA A 192 9.87 -8.95 2.81
N GLN A 193 9.51 -10.24 2.86
CA GLN A 193 8.14 -10.70 2.64
C GLN A 193 7.26 -10.33 3.84
N ASN A 194 7.75 -10.54 5.06
CA ASN A 194 7.08 -10.17 6.30
C ASN A 194 6.68 -8.69 6.28
N ILE A 195 7.68 -7.80 6.15
CA ILE A 195 7.42 -6.35 6.21
C ILE A 195 6.56 -5.91 5.02
N LEU A 196 6.77 -6.46 3.81
CA LEU A 196 5.92 -6.10 2.69
C LEU A 196 4.47 -6.60 2.87
N THR A 197 4.26 -7.76 3.48
CA THR A 197 2.92 -8.30 3.73
C THR A 197 2.15 -7.39 4.67
N HIS A 198 2.79 -6.88 5.73
CA HIS A 198 2.24 -5.83 6.58
C HIS A 198 1.85 -4.57 5.78
N GLU A 199 2.77 -4.03 4.98
CA GLU A 199 2.52 -2.82 4.19
C GLU A 199 1.36 -3.01 3.19
N LEU A 200 1.24 -4.19 2.59
CA LEU A 200 0.11 -4.54 1.72
C LEU A 200 -1.21 -4.72 2.48
N GLY A 201 -1.16 -4.95 3.80
CA GLY A 201 -2.34 -4.88 4.66
C GLY A 201 -2.98 -3.49 4.66
N HIS A 202 -2.16 -2.43 4.62
CA HIS A 202 -2.66 -1.06 4.43
C HIS A 202 -3.27 -0.84 3.04
N TRP A 203 -2.77 -1.50 1.99
CA TRP A 203 -3.38 -1.43 0.66
C TRP A 203 -4.83 -1.92 0.71
N VAL A 204 -5.04 -3.04 1.40
CA VAL A 204 -6.37 -3.64 1.51
C VAL A 204 -7.26 -2.95 2.55
N GLY A 205 -6.73 -1.98 3.30
CA GLY A 205 -7.50 -1.10 4.16
C GLY A 205 -7.45 -1.47 5.64
N LEU A 206 -6.46 -2.23 6.09
CA LEU A 206 -6.23 -2.46 7.52
C LEU A 206 -5.33 -1.37 8.13
N ASP A 207 -5.57 -1.07 9.39
CA ASP A 207 -4.78 -0.14 10.19
C ASP A 207 -3.80 -0.89 11.10
N ASP A 208 -2.80 -0.17 11.60
CA ASP A 208 -1.82 -0.71 12.52
C ASP A 208 -2.44 -1.11 13.87
N LEU A 209 -1.85 -2.15 14.45
CA LEU A 209 -2.07 -2.62 15.81
C LEU A 209 -0.82 -2.42 16.66
N TYR A 210 -1.01 -2.16 17.95
CA TYR A 210 0.07 -1.67 18.82
C TYR A 210 0.03 -2.22 20.25
N THR A 211 -0.94 -3.08 20.60
CA THR A 211 -0.97 -3.67 21.92
C THR A 211 -0.10 -4.93 21.98
N ALA A 212 0.51 -5.21 23.13
CA ALA A 212 1.52 -6.27 23.23
C ALA A 212 0.99 -7.69 22.95
N ASN A 213 -0.32 -7.92 23.11
CA ASN A 213 -0.98 -9.19 22.77
C ASN A 213 -1.35 -9.32 21.28
N GLU A 214 -1.09 -8.28 20.48
CA GLU A 214 -1.26 -8.26 19.02
C GLU A 214 0.09 -8.46 18.30
N GLU A 215 1.20 -8.71 19.03
CA GLU A 215 2.56 -8.71 18.48
C GLU A 215 2.80 -9.73 17.36
N ASP A 216 1.94 -10.74 17.27
CA ASP A 216 2.00 -11.84 16.30
C ASP A 216 1.12 -11.59 15.06
N LEU A 217 0.18 -10.62 15.12
CA LEU A 217 -0.64 -10.22 13.97
C LEU A 217 0.21 -9.55 12.90
N THR A 218 -0.11 -9.80 11.64
CA THR A 218 0.62 -9.22 10.51
C THR A 218 0.48 -7.71 10.48
N MET A 219 -0.66 -7.17 10.92
CA MET A 219 -0.87 -5.72 11.06
C MET A 219 -0.26 -5.09 12.32
N TYR A 220 0.56 -5.81 13.10
CA TYR A 220 1.28 -5.18 14.21
C TYR A 220 2.31 -4.17 13.68
N GLY A 221 2.24 -2.92 14.12
CA GLY A 221 3.06 -1.80 13.62
C GLY A 221 4.56 -1.86 13.97
N TYR A 222 5.05 -3.02 14.42
CA TYR A 222 6.45 -3.29 14.68
C TYR A 222 6.91 -4.63 14.08
N GLY A 223 8.05 -4.60 13.40
CA GLY A 223 8.73 -5.78 12.86
C GLY A 223 10.05 -6.06 13.57
N ALA A 224 10.39 -7.33 13.76
CA ALA A 224 11.68 -7.75 14.32
C ALA A 224 12.61 -8.35 13.25
N LYS A 225 13.93 -8.25 13.46
CA LYS A 225 14.89 -8.99 12.62
C LYS A 225 14.72 -10.48 12.85
N GLN A 226 14.98 -11.33 11.86
CA GLN A 226 14.79 -12.79 11.95
C GLN A 226 13.34 -13.29 12.08
N GLU A 227 12.35 -12.41 12.22
CA GLU A 227 10.94 -12.78 12.29
C GLU A 227 10.40 -13.14 10.90
N LEU A 228 9.78 -14.33 10.79
CA LEU A 228 9.23 -14.85 9.53
C LEU A 228 7.71 -14.97 9.54
N LYS A 229 7.09 -15.28 10.68
CA LYS A 229 5.66 -15.59 10.82
C LYS A 229 4.67 -14.62 10.17
N LYS A 230 4.98 -13.32 10.12
CA LYS A 230 4.12 -12.31 9.45
C LYS A 230 4.25 -12.32 7.92
N ASP A 231 4.95 -13.32 7.37
CA ASP A 231 4.79 -13.78 5.98
C ASP A 231 3.40 -14.39 5.74
N THR A 232 2.73 -14.86 6.80
CA THR A 232 1.37 -15.40 6.77
C THR A 232 0.40 -14.42 7.43
N LEU A 233 -0.87 -14.77 7.53
CA LEU A 233 -1.90 -13.95 8.17
C LEU A 233 -2.42 -14.66 9.40
N GLU A 234 -2.68 -13.90 10.46
CA GLU A 234 -3.37 -14.39 11.62
C GLU A 234 -4.89 -14.17 11.52
N SER A 235 -5.61 -14.78 12.46
CA SER A 235 -7.08 -14.73 12.53
C SER A 235 -7.65 -13.31 12.48
N GLY A 236 -7.11 -12.38 13.26
CA GLY A 236 -7.50 -10.96 13.26
C GLY A 236 -7.31 -10.30 11.89
N ASP A 237 -6.19 -10.53 11.22
CA ASP A 237 -5.94 -9.98 9.88
C ASP A 237 -7.02 -10.45 8.88
N ALA A 238 -7.33 -11.75 8.90
CA ALA A 238 -8.34 -12.32 8.02
C ALA A 238 -9.76 -11.80 8.32
N LEU A 239 -10.12 -11.67 9.60
CA LEU A 239 -11.40 -11.10 10.03
C LEU A 239 -11.52 -9.64 9.59
N GLY A 240 -10.46 -8.86 9.76
CA GLY A 240 -10.41 -7.45 9.35
C GLY A 240 -10.70 -7.30 7.86
N VAL A 241 -10.03 -8.08 7.00
CA VAL A 241 -10.31 -8.06 5.56
C VAL A 241 -11.75 -8.47 5.26
N GLY A 242 -12.29 -9.46 5.97
CA GLY A 242 -13.69 -9.88 5.85
C GLY A 242 -14.71 -8.77 6.16
N THR A 243 -14.37 -7.81 7.04
CA THR A 243 -15.22 -6.63 7.29
C THR A 243 -15.20 -5.62 6.15
N ILE A 244 -14.08 -5.49 5.44
CA ILE A 244 -13.88 -4.54 4.34
C ILE A 244 -14.43 -5.12 3.01
N TYR A 245 -14.27 -6.42 2.81
CA TYR A 245 -14.65 -7.17 1.60
C TYR A 245 -15.59 -8.35 1.92
N PRO A 246 -16.88 -8.09 2.17
CA PRO A 246 -17.87 -9.14 2.44
C PRO A 246 -18.12 -10.08 1.25
#